data_AF-A0A499VSM2-F1
#
_entry.id   AF-A0A499VSM2-F1
#
_cell.length_a   1.000
_cell.length_b   1.000
_cell.length_c   1.000
_cell.angle_alpha   90.00
_cell.angle_beta   90.00
_cell.angle_gamma   90.00
#
_symmetry.space_group_name_H-M   'P 1'
#
loop_
_entity.id
_entity.type
_entity.pdbx_description
1 polymer ?
#
loop_
_entity_poly.entity_id
_entity_poly.type
_entity_poly.pdbx_seq_one_letter_code
_entity_poly.pdbx_strand_id
1 'polypeptide(L)'
;MPVDGRTIQYVVAGGGGAFMHATHTIPRVSVGHVTEDDFRCYPLRGDSLAFYSRLYGRRLRMRRFFTLTEAEATAVIARRLGIAPTRAQGQPARVTPRTRLVAALLGAARRPDRTARFRLPVRKAYTQLFSPGSATYSPPFFKCFLRLDVTPDSVRLRCFAATGNLRQELDPPVEDEVTIPLPRQGTGG
;
A
#
# COMPACT_ATOMS: atom_id res chain seq x y z
N MET A 1 -1.04 -3.09 -28.36
CA MET A 1 -0.88 -3.01 -29.82
C MET A 1 0.55 -3.41 -30.16
N PRO A 2 0.77 -4.24 -31.19
CA PRO A 2 2.12 -4.56 -31.63
C PRO A 2 2.83 -3.29 -32.13
N VAL A 3 4.09 -3.12 -31.74
CA VAL A 3 5.00 -2.08 -32.23
C VAL A 3 6.06 -2.80 -33.06
N ASP A 4 6.13 -2.49 -34.36
CA ASP A 4 7.03 -3.16 -35.31
C ASP A 4 6.93 -4.70 -35.28
N GLY A 5 5.70 -5.24 -35.26
CA GLY A 5 5.47 -6.69 -35.19
C GLY A 5 5.78 -7.35 -33.84
N ARG A 6 6.16 -6.58 -32.82
CA ARG A 6 6.44 -7.07 -31.46
C ARG A 6 5.36 -6.65 -30.48
N THR A 7 4.93 -7.57 -29.62
CA THR A 7 4.05 -7.22 -28.49
C THR A 7 4.87 -6.59 -27.37
N ILE A 8 4.64 -5.30 -27.09
CA ILE A 8 5.24 -4.62 -25.94
C ILE A 8 4.27 -4.69 -24.76
N GLN A 9 4.72 -5.30 -23.66
CA GLN A 9 4.01 -5.35 -22.39
C GLN A 9 4.53 -4.25 -21.48
N TYR A 10 3.63 -3.48 -20.88
CA TYR A 10 3.99 -2.39 -19.97
C TYR A 10 3.61 -2.74 -18.55
N VAL A 11 4.57 -2.64 -17.64
CA VAL A 11 4.34 -2.71 -16.20
C VAL A 11 4.37 -1.28 -15.67
N VAL A 12 3.21 -0.76 -15.30
CA VAL A 12 3.12 0.59 -14.71
C VAL A 12 3.24 0.46 -13.19
N ALA A 13 4.46 0.59 -12.69
CA ALA A 13 4.73 0.74 -11.26
C ALA A 13 4.80 2.23 -10.89
N GLY A 14 3.67 2.93 -10.96
CA GLY A 14 3.59 4.34 -10.57
C GLY A 14 3.67 4.50 -9.05
N GLY A 15 4.74 5.11 -8.53
CA GLY A 15 4.85 5.49 -7.12
C GLY A 15 4.45 4.38 -6.14
N GLY A 16 4.95 3.15 -6.33
CA GLY A 16 4.83 2.08 -5.34
C GLY A 16 5.38 2.56 -4.01
N GLY A 17 4.51 3.08 -3.15
CA GLY A 17 4.86 3.80 -1.94
C GLY A 17 4.87 5.33 -2.08
N ALA A 18 3.96 5.94 -2.85
CA ALA A 18 3.58 7.34 -2.63
C ALA A 18 3.03 7.41 -1.19
N PHE A 19 3.97 7.63 -0.26
CA PHE A 19 3.85 7.36 1.15
C PHE A 19 2.47 7.81 1.63
N MET A 20 1.60 6.91 2.11
CA MET A 20 0.44 7.33 2.89
C MET A 20 0.89 7.84 4.27
N HIS A 21 1.93 8.67 4.29
CA HIS A 21 2.10 9.69 5.29
C HIS A 21 0.76 10.43 5.42
N ALA A 22 0.47 10.96 6.62
CA ALA A 22 -0.78 11.67 6.90
C ALA A 22 -1.08 12.84 5.92
N THR A 23 -0.12 13.21 5.07
CA THR A 23 -0.27 14.22 4.02
C THR A 23 -0.68 13.69 2.64
N HIS A 24 -0.45 12.42 2.29
CA HIS A 24 -0.86 11.84 0.99
C HIS A 24 -1.96 10.80 1.21
N THR A 25 -3.20 11.25 1.07
CA THR A 25 -4.37 10.37 1.12
C THR A 25 -4.94 10.27 -0.28
N ILE A 26 -4.83 9.10 -0.89
CA ILE A 26 -5.46 8.81 -2.19
C ILE A 26 -6.93 8.45 -1.90
N PRO A 27 -7.94 9.14 -2.48
CA PRO A 27 -9.34 8.74 -2.35
C PRO A 27 -9.59 7.38 -3.03
N ARG A 28 -10.83 6.89 -2.99
CA ARG A 28 -11.22 5.74 -3.81
C ARG A 28 -11.07 6.15 -5.28
N VAL A 29 -10.34 5.36 -6.06
CA VAL A 29 -10.20 5.56 -7.50
C VAL A 29 -11.44 5.02 -8.21
N SER A 30 -11.99 5.85 -9.10
CA SER A 30 -13.12 5.56 -9.99
C SER A 30 -13.02 6.49 -11.19
N VAL A 31 -12.02 6.29 -12.04
CA VAL A 31 -11.68 7.18 -13.16
C VAL A 31 -11.58 6.36 -14.43
N GLY A 32 -12.26 6.77 -15.50
CA GLY A 32 -12.15 6.10 -16.81
C GLY A 32 -12.42 4.59 -16.75
N HIS A 33 -13.44 4.18 -15.99
CA HIS A 33 -13.79 2.78 -15.69
C HIS A 33 -12.77 1.98 -14.86
N VAL A 34 -11.65 2.58 -14.46
CA VAL A 34 -10.68 1.98 -13.53
C VAL A 34 -11.16 2.19 -12.10
N THR A 35 -11.31 1.09 -11.39
CA THR A 35 -11.69 0.98 -9.98
C THR A 35 -10.58 0.31 -9.18
N GLU A 36 -10.74 0.20 -7.85
CA GLU A 36 -9.75 -0.45 -6.96
C GLU A 36 -9.67 -1.98 -7.15
N ASP A 37 -10.55 -2.55 -7.99
CA ASP A 37 -10.45 -3.96 -8.40
C ASP A 37 -9.48 -4.14 -9.59
N ASP A 38 -9.20 -3.07 -10.33
CA ASP A 38 -8.37 -3.08 -11.54
C ASP A 38 -6.88 -2.79 -11.27
N PHE A 39 -6.54 -2.35 -10.04
CA PHE A 39 -5.17 -2.11 -9.64
C PHE A 39 -4.96 -2.36 -8.15
N ARG A 40 -3.69 -2.43 -7.76
CA ARG A 40 -3.27 -2.58 -6.37
C ARG A 40 -2.34 -1.44 -5.97
N CYS A 41 -2.53 -0.92 -4.76
CA CYS A 41 -1.59 0.02 -4.15
C CYS A 41 -0.56 -0.75 -3.33
N TYR A 42 0.72 -0.48 -3.55
CA TYR A 42 1.80 -1.00 -2.70
C TYR A 42 2.53 0.10 -1.94
N PRO A 43 3.02 -0.17 -0.72
CA PRO A 43 2.49 -1.20 0.17
C PRO A 43 0.98 -1.00 0.39
N LEU A 44 0.24 -2.05 0.78
CA LEU A 44 -1.22 -1.94 0.89
C LEU A 44 -1.62 -0.78 1.79
N ARG A 45 -2.73 -0.10 1.45
CA ARG A 45 -3.27 1.04 2.20
C ARG A 45 -3.42 0.74 3.71
N GLY A 46 -3.86 -0.48 4.04
CA GLY A 46 -3.98 -0.99 5.42
C GLY A 46 -2.63 -1.09 6.13
N ASP A 47 -1.61 -1.67 5.49
CA ASP A 47 -0.27 -1.78 6.10
C ASP A 47 0.38 -0.43 6.28
N SER A 48 0.15 0.51 5.35
CA SER A 48 0.65 1.87 5.49
C SER A 48 0.06 2.55 6.71
N LEU A 49 -1.25 2.43 6.92
CA LEU A 49 -1.89 2.92 8.13
C LEU A 49 -1.33 2.22 9.38
N ALA A 50 -1.17 0.89 9.38
CA ALA A 50 -0.62 0.16 10.52
C ALA A 50 0.82 0.59 10.84
N PHE A 51 1.67 0.76 9.83
CA PHE A 51 3.04 1.25 9.96
C PHE A 51 3.09 2.65 10.57
N TYR A 52 2.37 3.62 10.01
CA TYR A 52 2.38 4.99 10.53
C TYR A 52 1.74 5.10 11.91
N SER A 53 0.74 4.28 12.21
CA SER A 53 0.14 4.22 13.55
C SER A 53 1.17 3.82 14.61
N ARG A 54 2.03 2.83 14.31
CA ARG A 54 3.15 2.43 15.18
C ARG A 54 4.20 3.54 15.28
N LEU A 55 4.56 4.15 14.16
CA LEU A 55 5.57 5.22 14.11
C LEU A 55 5.16 6.42 14.98
N TYR A 56 3.93 6.92 14.79
CA TYR A 56 3.40 8.03 15.59
C TYR A 56 3.16 7.63 17.04
N GLY A 57 2.71 6.41 17.32
CA GLY A 57 2.58 5.92 18.68
C GLY A 57 3.91 5.90 19.45
N ARG A 58 5.02 5.55 18.79
CA ARG A 58 6.36 5.62 19.39
C ARG A 58 6.81 7.07 19.59
N ARG A 59 6.72 7.91 18.56
CA ARG A 59 7.17 9.31 18.61
C ARG A 59 6.41 10.16 19.63
N LEU A 60 5.10 9.95 19.76
CA LEU A 60 4.25 10.66 20.71
C LEU A 60 4.20 10.00 22.10
N ARG A 61 4.98 8.92 22.32
CA ARG A 61 4.94 8.10 23.55
C ARG A 61 3.54 7.55 23.90
N MET A 62 2.62 7.49 22.94
CA MET A 62 1.23 7.03 23.07
C MET A 62 0.98 5.70 22.35
N ARG A 63 1.92 4.75 22.47
CA ARG A 63 1.90 3.45 21.76
C ARG A 63 0.59 2.69 21.97
N ARG A 64 0.07 2.66 23.20
CA ARG A 64 -1.16 1.94 23.57
C ARG A 64 -2.40 2.49 22.87
N PHE A 65 -2.40 3.75 22.45
CA PHE A 65 -3.53 4.40 21.81
C PHE A 65 -3.41 4.39 20.28
N PHE A 66 -2.23 4.77 19.76
CA PHE A 66 -2.03 4.91 18.32
C PHE A 66 -1.78 3.59 17.60
N THR A 67 -1.22 2.57 18.22
CA THR A 67 -0.87 1.33 17.49
C THR A 67 -2.13 0.62 17.00
N LEU A 68 -2.20 0.41 15.68
CA LEU A 68 -3.17 -0.44 15.01
C LEU A 68 -2.46 -1.69 14.50
N THR A 69 -3.13 -2.83 14.64
CA THR A 69 -2.75 -4.05 13.92
C THR A 69 -3.03 -3.91 12.42
N GLU A 70 -2.38 -4.74 11.60
CA GLU A 70 -2.69 -4.83 10.16
C GLU A 70 -4.17 -5.15 9.92
N ALA A 71 -4.76 -5.99 10.78
CA ALA A 71 -6.16 -6.34 10.68
C ALA A 71 -7.09 -5.15 10.94
N GLU A 72 -6.85 -4.39 12.02
CA GLU A 72 -7.63 -3.19 12.34
C GLU A 72 -7.47 -2.10 11.28
N ALA A 73 -6.24 -1.89 10.81
CA ALA A 73 -5.95 -0.88 9.81
C ALA A 73 -6.62 -1.19 8.46
N THR A 74 -6.51 -2.44 8.00
CA THR A 74 -7.20 -2.90 6.78
C THR A 74 -8.72 -2.80 6.93
N ALA A 75 -9.29 -3.22 8.06
CA ALA A 75 -10.74 -3.14 8.28
C ALA A 75 -11.25 -1.69 8.24
N VAL A 76 -10.51 -0.73 8.83
CA VAL A 76 -10.88 0.69 8.79
C VAL A 76 -10.81 1.24 7.37
N ILE A 77 -9.78 0.90 6.60
CA ILE A 77 -9.61 1.33 5.21
C ILE A 77 -10.69 0.74 4.30
N ALA A 78 -10.91 -0.57 4.38
CA ALA A 78 -11.92 -1.29 3.61
C ALA A 78 -13.30 -0.66 3.83
N ARG A 79 -13.69 -0.43 5.09
CA ARG A 79 -14.97 0.20 5.41
C ARG A 79 -15.06 1.66 4.98
N ARG A 80 -13.95 2.41 5.03
CA ARG A 80 -13.93 3.82 4.59
C ARG A 80 -14.14 3.94 3.08
N LEU A 81 -13.42 3.13 2.32
CA LEU A 81 -13.39 3.22 0.86
C LEU A 81 -14.48 2.36 0.21
N GLY A 82 -15.11 1.45 0.95
CA GLY A 82 -16.08 0.50 0.39
C GLY A 82 -15.42 -0.48 -0.57
N ILE A 83 -14.21 -0.96 -0.22
CA ILE A 83 -13.41 -1.90 -1.03
C ILE A 83 -13.20 -3.20 -0.28
N ALA A 84 -13.02 -4.29 -1.02
CA ALA A 84 -12.62 -5.57 -0.44
C ALA A 84 -11.16 -5.50 0.08
N PRO A 85 -10.84 -6.15 1.20
CA PRO A 85 -9.45 -6.37 1.61
C PRO A 85 -8.67 -7.15 0.54
N THR A 86 -7.44 -6.70 0.23
CA THR A 86 -6.56 -7.38 -0.74
C THR A 86 -6.05 -8.73 -0.22
N ARG A 87 -5.68 -8.80 1.07
CA ARG A 87 -5.31 -10.07 1.73
C ARG A 87 -6.51 -10.65 2.46
N ALA A 88 -6.69 -11.97 2.33
CA ALA A 88 -7.56 -12.74 3.22
C ALA A 88 -6.95 -12.70 4.64
N GLN A 89 -7.44 -11.80 5.48
CA GLN A 89 -7.05 -11.76 6.88
C GLN A 89 -7.82 -12.85 7.61
N GLY A 90 -7.11 -13.75 8.30
CA GLY A 90 -7.71 -14.94 8.92
C GLY A 90 -9.00 -14.66 9.70
N GLN A 91 -8.98 -13.72 10.64
CA GLN A 91 -10.19 -13.19 11.26
C GLN A 91 -10.38 -11.71 10.91
N PRO A 92 -11.55 -11.30 10.37
CA PRO A 92 -11.81 -9.90 10.09
C PRO A 92 -11.87 -9.10 11.39
N ALA A 93 -10.97 -8.13 11.55
CA ALA A 93 -10.99 -7.25 12.71
C ALA A 93 -12.21 -6.32 12.69
N ARG A 94 -12.80 -6.10 13.86
CA ARG A 94 -13.92 -5.16 14.01
C ARG A 94 -13.45 -3.72 14.03
N VAL A 95 -14.17 -2.85 13.34
CA VAL A 95 -13.85 -1.42 13.32
C VAL A 95 -14.45 -0.68 14.53
N THR A 96 -13.63 -0.47 15.56
CA THR A 96 -14.01 0.21 16.81
C THR A 96 -13.97 1.75 16.70
N PRO A 97 -14.52 2.50 17.68
CA PRO A 97 -14.39 3.96 17.72
C PRO A 97 -12.93 4.45 17.77
N ARG A 98 -12.07 3.74 18.52
CA ARG A 98 -10.64 4.04 18.61
C ARG A 98 -9.97 3.93 17.25
N THR A 99 -10.20 2.85 16.51
CA THR A 99 -9.52 2.63 15.23
C THR A 99 -9.94 3.68 14.19
N ARG A 100 -11.21 4.12 14.22
CA ARG A 100 -11.70 5.27 13.44
C ARG A 100 -10.99 6.57 13.80
N LEU A 101 -10.85 6.85 15.10
CA LEU A 101 -10.20 8.06 15.60
C LEU A 101 -8.73 8.11 15.20
N VAL A 102 -7.98 7.03 15.42
CA VAL A 102 -6.57 6.94 15.01
C VAL A 102 -6.43 7.15 13.50
N ALA A 103 -7.25 6.48 12.70
CA ALA A 103 -7.24 6.68 11.25
C ALA A 103 -7.59 8.13 10.86
N ALA A 104 -8.50 8.80 11.58
CA ALA A 104 -8.83 10.21 11.33
C ALA A 104 -7.64 11.14 11.64
N LEU A 105 -6.98 10.92 12.78
CA LEU A 105 -5.81 11.69 13.20
C LEU A 105 -4.63 11.53 12.23
N LEU A 106 -4.47 10.34 11.65
CA LEU A 106 -3.43 10.03 10.67
C LEU A 106 -3.85 10.36 9.22
N GLY A 107 -4.97 11.06 9.02
CA GLY A 107 -5.46 11.43 7.69
C GLY A 107 -6.13 10.29 6.90
N ALA A 108 -6.03 9.06 7.39
CA ALA A 108 -6.62 7.86 6.79
C ALA A 108 -8.15 7.70 6.99
N ALA A 109 -8.86 8.64 7.62
CA ALA A 109 -10.33 8.54 7.81
C ALA A 109 -11.16 9.76 7.37
N ARG A 110 -10.75 10.53 6.37
CA ARG A 110 -11.54 11.69 5.91
C ARG A 110 -12.42 11.36 4.70
N ARG A 111 -13.72 11.66 4.75
CA ARG A 111 -14.54 11.77 3.52
C ARG A 111 -14.10 13.06 2.79
N PRO A 112 -13.97 13.05 1.45
CA PRO A 112 -13.43 14.17 0.68
C PRO A 112 -14.22 15.47 0.87
N ASP A 113 -15.50 15.38 1.27
CA ASP A 113 -16.46 16.49 1.24
C ASP A 113 -16.66 17.25 2.58
N ARG A 114 -15.75 17.11 3.57
CA ARG A 114 -15.84 17.91 4.82
C ARG A 114 -14.52 18.56 5.20
N THR A 115 -14.55 19.89 5.33
CA THR A 115 -13.50 20.73 5.95
C THR A 115 -13.41 20.44 7.45
N ALA A 116 -12.26 19.96 7.93
CA ALA A 116 -12.05 19.69 9.36
C ALA A 116 -11.52 20.95 10.06
N ARG A 117 -12.17 21.36 11.16
CA ARG A 117 -11.73 22.44 12.08
C ARG A 117 -10.46 22.10 12.85
N PHE A 118 -10.16 20.81 13.06
CA PHE A 118 -8.99 20.35 13.82
C PHE A 118 -8.14 19.42 12.97
N ARG A 119 -7.08 19.96 12.38
CA ARG A 119 -5.90 19.19 11.97
C ARG A 119 -4.91 19.29 13.12
N LEU A 120 -4.39 18.18 13.64
CA LEU A 120 -3.17 18.27 14.45
C LEU A 120 -2.13 19.06 13.62
N PRO A 121 -1.44 20.05 14.21
CA PRO A 121 -0.48 20.91 13.51
C PRO A 121 0.83 20.17 13.19
N VAL A 122 0.74 18.86 12.92
CA VAL A 122 1.87 18.04 12.48
C VAL A 122 2.36 18.47 11.08
N ARG A 123 1.56 19.22 10.33
CA ARG A 123 1.79 19.48 8.90
C ARG A 123 2.87 20.53 8.57
N LYS A 124 3.20 21.46 9.46
CA LYS A 124 4.19 22.52 9.18
C LYS A 124 5.52 22.29 9.89
N ALA A 125 5.50 21.96 11.19
CA ALA A 125 6.73 21.71 11.94
C ALA A 125 7.42 20.39 11.56
N TYR A 126 6.69 19.38 11.08
CA TYR A 126 7.25 18.03 10.84
C TYR A 126 7.47 17.68 9.37
N THR A 127 7.19 18.58 8.42
CA THR A 127 7.42 18.29 7.00
C THR A 127 8.87 18.56 6.59
N GLN A 128 9.53 19.55 7.22
CA GLN A 128 10.92 19.90 6.90
C GLN A 128 11.96 19.00 7.62
N LEU A 129 11.66 18.47 8.81
CA LEU A 129 12.64 17.69 9.57
C LEU A 129 12.68 16.19 9.23
N PHE A 130 11.70 15.65 8.49
CA PHE A 130 11.46 14.21 8.39
C PHE A 130 11.53 13.62 6.97
N SER A 131 11.83 14.45 5.97
CA SER A 131 12.01 14.02 4.57
C SER A 131 13.31 13.26 4.27
N PRO A 132 14.45 13.44 5.00
CA PRO A 132 15.68 12.69 4.69
C PRO A 132 15.78 11.32 5.39
N GLY A 133 15.09 11.09 6.51
CA GLY A 133 15.25 9.88 7.33
C GLY A 133 14.38 8.68 6.93
N SER A 134 13.54 8.83 5.90
CA SER A 134 12.59 7.80 5.46
C SER A 134 13.20 6.77 4.49
N ALA A 135 14.42 7.02 4.01
CA ALA A 135 15.27 6.00 3.41
C ALA A 135 16.01 5.26 4.53
N THR A 136 15.27 4.51 5.36
CA THR A 136 15.92 3.61 6.32
C THR A 136 16.58 2.48 5.51
N TYR A 137 17.92 2.43 5.52
CA TYR A 137 18.72 1.36 4.88
C TYR A 137 18.86 0.12 5.76
N SER A 138 18.35 0.18 6.99
CA SER A 138 18.30 -0.92 7.92
C SER A 138 16.86 -1.40 8.10
N PRO A 139 16.63 -2.71 8.26
CA PRO A 139 15.32 -3.23 8.65
C PRO A 139 14.79 -2.56 9.92
N PRO A 140 13.47 -2.42 10.07
CA PRO A 140 12.41 -2.92 9.20
C PRO A 140 12.14 -2.06 7.95
N PHE A 141 12.13 -2.65 6.76
CA PHE A 141 11.83 -1.93 5.51
C PHE A 141 10.32 -1.75 5.32
N PHE A 142 9.90 -0.60 4.78
CA PHE A 142 8.53 -0.35 4.33
C PHE A 142 8.52 -0.09 2.82
N LYS A 143 8.52 -1.16 2.02
CA LYS A 143 8.72 -1.19 0.56
C LYS A 143 7.91 -2.33 -0.08
N CYS A 144 7.92 -2.38 -1.40
CA CYS A 144 7.54 -3.57 -2.17
C CYS A 144 8.67 -3.93 -3.14
N PHE A 145 8.76 -5.20 -3.50
CA PHE A 145 9.73 -5.72 -4.46
C PHE A 145 9.00 -6.39 -5.61
N LEU A 146 9.42 -6.11 -6.83
CA LEU A 146 8.93 -6.80 -8.02
C LEU A 146 9.91 -7.93 -8.36
N ARG A 147 9.41 -9.16 -8.42
CA ARG A 147 10.16 -10.32 -8.90
C ARG A 147 9.64 -10.72 -10.27
N LEU A 148 10.57 -10.94 -11.19
CA LEU A 148 10.29 -11.47 -12.52
C LEU A 148 10.93 -12.86 -12.63
N ASP A 149 10.13 -13.85 -12.96
CA ASP A 149 10.60 -15.18 -13.34
C ASP A 149 10.27 -15.40 -14.82
N VAL A 150 11.28 -15.71 -15.63
CA VAL A 150 11.15 -15.79 -17.08
C VAL A 150 11.44 -17.22 -17.53
N THR A 151 10.56 -17.77 -18.35
CA THR A 151 10.74 -19.03 -19.09
C THR A 151 10.62 -18.75 -20.59
N PRO A 152 10.96 -19.71 -21.47
CA PRO A 152 10.75 -19.53 -22.91
C PRO A 152 9.30 -19.24 -23.29
N ASP A 153 8.34 -19.78 -22.54
CA ASP A 153 6.91 -19.68 -22.85
C ASP A 153 6.15 -18.64 -22.00
N SER A 154 6.78 -18.00 -21.00
CA SER A 154 6.08 -17.07 -20.11
C SER A 154 6.98 -16.12 -19.32
N VAL A 155 6.42 -14.98 -18.92
CA VAL A 155 6.96 -14.09 -17.89
C VAL A 155 5.98 -14.07 -16.73
N ARG A 156 6.44 -14.45 -15.53
CA ARG A 156 5.68 -14.35 -14.29
C ARG A 156 6.19 -13.15 -13.50
N LEU A 157 5.28 -12.24 -13.17
CA LEU A 157 5.55 -11.04 -12.39
C LEU A 157 4.86 -11.17 -11.04
N ARG A 158 5.61 -10.97 -9.96
CA ARG A 158 5.11 -11.05 -8.58
C ARG A 158 5.50 -9.81 -7.80
N CYS A 159 4.53 -9.20 -7.12
CA CYS A 159 4.78 -8.11 -6.19
C CYS A 159 4.83 -8.65 -4.76
N PHE A 160 5.98 -8.52 -4.11
CA PHE A 160 6.19 -8.90 -2.71
C PHE A 160 6.15 -7.67 -1.81
N ALA A 161 5.56 -7.79 -0.63
CA ALA A 161 5.57 -6.72 0.37
C ALA A 161 6.65 -6.91 1.45
N ALA A 162 7.27 -5.80 1.86
CA ALA A 162 8.02 -5.70 3.10
C ALA A 162 7.47 -4.50 3.86
N THR A 163 6.58 -4.73 4.84
CA THR A 163 5.83 -3.65 5.53
C THR A 163 6.40 -3.28 6.90
N GLY A 164 7.59 -3.77 7.20
CA GLY A 164 8.26 -3.58 8.47
C GLY A 164 7.61 -4.36 9.62
N ASN A 165 6.96 -5.47 9.29
CA ASN A 165 6.57 -6.51 10.21
C ASN A 165 7.58 -7.66 10.06
N LEU A 166 8.17 -8.11 11.17
CA LEU A 166 9.14 -9.19 11.20
C LEU A 166 8.66 -10.44 10.44
N ARG A 167 7.38 -10.82 10.57
CA ARG A 167 6.84 -11.98 9.85
C ARG A 167 6.93 -11.82 8.34
N GLN A 168 6.66 -10.62 7.84
CA GLN A 168 6.73 -10.31 6.41
C GLN A 168 8.17 -10.03 5.94
N GLU A 169 9.10 -9.75 6.85
CA GLU A 169 10.53 -9.69 6.52
C GLU A 169 11.13 -11.08 6.35
N LEU A 170 10.69 -12.05 7.15
CA LEU A 170 11.13 -13.44 7.08
C LEU A 170 10.47 -14.20 5.92
N ASP A 171 9.18 -13.94 5.69
CA ASP A 171 8.38 -14.56 4.63
C ASP A 171 7.51 -13.49 3.95
N PRO A 172 8.05 -12.77 2.95
CA PRO A 172 7.34 -11.69 2.27
C PRO A 172 6.08 -12.21 1.56
N PRO A 173 4.88 -11.68 1.86
CA PRO A 173 3.69 -12.08 1.15
C PRO A 173 3.72 -11.61 -0.31
N VAL A 174 3.21 -12.44 -1.21
CA VAL A 174 2.88 -12.05 -2.60
C VAL A 174 1.55 -11.31 -2.57
N GLU A 175 1.56 -10.02 -2.88
CA GLU A 175 0.37 -9.19 -2.91
C GLU A 175 -0.39 -9.30 -4.23
N ASP A 176 0.33 -9.61 -5.30
CA ASP A 176 -0.20 -9.69 -6.65
C ASP A 176 0.73 -10.46 -7.56
N GLU A 177 0.11 -11.09 -8.54
CA GLU A 177 0.78 -11.99 -9.46
C GLU A 177 0.06 -11.98 -10.80
N VAL A 178 0.84 -11.80 -11.85
CA VAL A 178 0.37 -11.96 -13.23
C VAL A 178 1.36 -12.82 -14.01
N THR A 179 0.83 -13.76 -14.79
CA THR A 179 1.61 -14.54 -15.74
C THR A 179 1.24 -14.11 -17.15
N ILE A 180 2.23 -13.65 -17.90
CA ILE A 180 2.09 -13.21 -19.28
C ILE A 180 2.66 -14.32 -20.17
N PRO A 181 1.86 -14.98 -21.02
CA PRO A 181 2.39 -15.95 -21.97
C PRO A 181 3.27 -15.25 -23.00
N LEU A 182 4.42 -15.87 -23.31
CA LEU A 182 5.29 -15.45 -24.40
C LEU A 182 4.91 -16.27 -25.64
N PRO A 183 4.60 -15.63 -26.78
CA PRO A 183 4.41 -16.36 -28.01
C PRO A 183 5.74 -17.05 -28.35
N ARG A 184 5.68 -18.35 -28.68
CA ARG A 184 6.85 -19.04 -29.23
C ARG A 184 7.30 -18.24 -30.45
N GLN A 185 8.56 -17.83 -30.48
CA GLN A 185 9.15 -17.36 -31.72
C GLN A 185 8.99 -18.53 -32.69
N GLY A 186 8.14 -18.35 -33.71
CA GLY A 186 8.07 -19.30 -34.80
C GLY A 186 9.49 -19.50 -35.28
N THR A 187 9.92 -20.76 -35.39
CA THR A 187 11.08 -21.13 -36.19
C THR A 187 10.82 -20.60 -37.60
N GLY A 188 11.28 -19.38 -37.87
CA GLY A 188 11.37 -18.86 -39.22
C GLY A 188 12.38 -19.72 -39.95
N GLY A 189 11.87 -20.62 -40.79
CA GLY A 189 12.63 -21.21 -41.88
C GLY A 189 12.84 -20.20 -42.99
#